data_AF-A0A7Z1N2W6-F1
#
_entry.id   AF-A0A7Z1N2W6-F1
#
_cell.length_a   1.000
_cell.length_b   1.000
_cell.length_c   1.000
_cell.angle_alpha   90.00
_cell.angle_beta   90.00
_cell.angle_gamma   90.00
#
_symmetry.space_group_name_H-M   'P 1'
#
loop_
_entity.id
_entity.type
_entity.pdbx_description
1 polymer ?
#
loop_
_entity_poly.entity_id
_entity_poly.type
_entity_poly.pdbx_seq_one_letter_code
_entity_poly.pdbx_strand_id
1 'polypeptide(L)'
;LEEVIQEHPVLLNRAPTLHRLGIQAFEPVLVEGRAIRLHPLVCEAYNADFDGDQMAVHVPLNEEAQAEARMLMLAAQNILNPKDGKPVVTPSQDMVLGNYYLTMEEEGREGEGMIFRDMNEAVLAWQNGYVHLHSRNGVQTTLLGDKPFTDWQKERILITTVGKSIFNEIMPVEFPYLNEPTDYNLTVQTPDKYFVEAGTDIPALIK
;
A
#
# COMPACT_ATOMS: atom_id res chain seq x y z
N LEU A 1 9.61 32.47 7.34
CA LEU A 1 9.25 31.91 6.02
C LEU A 1 8.39 30.66 6.19
N GLU A 2 8.79 29.72 7.04
CA GLU A 2 7.98 28.54 7.41
C GLU A 2 6.55 28.89 7.81
N GLU A 3 6.36 29.87 8.70
CA GLU A 3 5.02 30.34 9.10
C GLU A 3 4.20 30.95 7.95
N VAL A 4 4.86 31.51 6.92
CA VAL A 4 4.20 32.20 5.79
C VAL A 4 3.70 31.20 4.74
N ILE A 5 4.38 30.07 4.61
CA ILE A 5 4.02 29.01 3.64
C ILE A 5 3.07 27.99 4.23
N GLN A 6 2.89 27.99 5.56
CA GLN A 6 1.98 27.09 6.24
C GLN A 6 0.56 27.36 5.75
N GLU A 7 -0.14 26.30 5.35
CA GLU A 7 -1.48 26.37 4.76
C GLU A 7 -1.60 27.24 3.49
N HIS A 8 -0.48 27.56 2.83
CA HIS A 8 -0.48 28.29 1.56
C HIS A 8 -0.19 27.33 0.40
N PRO A 9 -1.21 26.85 -0.34
CA PRO A 9 -1.00 25.91 -1.43
C PRO A 9 -0.23 26.56 -2.58
N VAL A 10 0.47 25.73 -3.36
CA VAL A 10 1.13 26.09 -4.61
C VAL A 10 0.62 25.21 -5.73
N LEU A 11 0.54 25.75 -6.95
CA LEU A 11 0.14 25.00 -8.14
C LEU A 11 1.38 24.53 -8.90
N LEU A 12 1.46 23.23 -9.17
CA LEU A 12 2.53 22.63 -9.94
C LEU A 12 2.01 22.25 -11.33
N ASN A 13 2.74 22.63 -12.38
CA ASN A 13 2.37 22.36 -13.78
C ASN A 13 3.56 21.79 -14.56
N ARG A 14 3.30 20.80 -15.43
CA ARG A 14 4.26 20.30 -16.42
C ARG A 14 3.75 20.56 -17.83
N ALA A 15 4.59 21.17 -18.67
CA ALA A 15 4.29 21.37 -20.07
C ALA A 15 4.73 20.16 -20.91
N PRO A 16 3.97 19.76 -21.96
CA PRO A 16 2.67 20.27 -22.35
C PRO A 16 1.53 19.74 -21.46
N THR A 17 0.58 20.60 -21.10
CA THR A 17 -0.59 20.22 -20.29
C THR A 17 -1.68 19.58 -21.16
N LEU A 18 -1.79 18.25 -21.13
CA LEU A 18 -2.75 17.51 -21.96
C LEU A 18 -4.16 17.41 -21.36
N HIS A 19 -4.26 17.46 -20.04
CA HIS A 19 -5.51 17.30 -19.30
C HIS A 19 -5.44 17.98 -17.94
N ARG A 20 -6.60 18.13 -17.28
CA ARG A 20 -6.70 18.87 -16.00
C ARG A 20 -5.74 18.37 -14.91
N LEU A 21 -5.43 17.08 -14.87
CA LEU A 21 -4.51 16.51 -13.88
C LEU A 21 -3.04 16.93 -14.06
N GLY A 22 -2.70 17.57 -15.19
CA GLY A 22 -1.38 18.16 -15.41
C GLY A 22 -1.15 19.47 -14.64
N ILE A 23 -2.16 19.94 -13.89
CA ILE A 23 -2.03 21.03 -12.91
C ILE A 23 -2.72 20.59 -11.62
N GLN A 24 -1.98 20.54 -10.51
CA GLN A 24 -2.50 20.18 -9.19
C GLN A 24 -1.92 21.11 -8.13
N ALA A 25 -2.65 21.25 -7.03
CA ALA A 25 -2.21 21.99 -5.85
C ALA A 25 -1.52 21.05 -4.86
N PHE A 26 -0.47 21.56 -4.23
CA PHE A 26 0.29 20.91 -3.17
C PHE A 26 0.57 21.89 -2.03
N GLU A 27 0.76 21.36 -0.83
CA GLU A 27 1.33 22.13 0.28
C GLU A 27 2.86 22.08 0.18
N PRO A 28 3.54 23.24 0.09
CA PRO A 28 4.98 23.26 -0.07
C PRO A 28 5.68 22.87 1.24
N VAL A 29 6.71 22.01 1.12
CA VAL A 29 7.63 21.68 2.23
C VAL A 29 8.99 22.24 1.88
N LEU A 30 9.58 23.04 2.79
CA LEU A 30 10.93 23.55 2.59
C LEU A 30 11.93 22.39 2.62
N VAL A 31 12.78 22.36 1.60
CA VAL A 31 13.86 21.37 1.47
C VAL A 31 15.13 22.09 1.05
N GLU A 32 16.27 21.53 1.45
CA GLU A 32 17.55 21.98 0.93
C GLU A 32 17.73 21.54 -0.53
N GLY A 33 18.43 22.38 -1.31
CA GLY A 33 18.72 22.14 -2.73
C GLY A 33 17.98 23.08 -3.67
N ARG A 34 18.04 22.78 -4.98
CA ARG A 34 17.41 23.56 -6.05
C ARG A 34 16.42 22.75 -6.90
N ALA A 35 16.15 21.51 -6.51
CA ALA A 35 15.25 20.61 -7.22
C ALA A 35 13.93 20.47 -6.46
N ILE A 36 12.82 20.46 -7.19
CA ILE A 36 11.49 20.19 -6.64
C ILE A 36 11.41 18.69 -6.33
N ARG A 37 10.90 18.34 -5.15
CA ARG A 37 10.58 16.95 -4.82
C ARG A 37 9.10 16.73 -5.09
N LEU A 38 8.77 15.69 -5.84
CA LEU A 38 7.41 15.33 -6.21
C LEU A 38 7.06 13.94 -5.66
N HIS A 39 5.82 13.75 -5.23
CA HIS A 39 5.36 12.45 -4.76
C HIS A 39 5.30 11.44 -5.93
N PRO A 40 5.84 10.21 -5.81
CA PRO A 40 5.87 9.25 -6.91
C PRO A 40 4.49 8.93 -7.52
N LEU A 41 3.45 8.80 -6.67
CA LEU A 41 2.08 8.48 -7.13
C LEU A 41 1.39 9.58 -7.95
N VAL A 42 1.94 10.80 -8.01
CA VAL A 42 1.37 11.84 -8.91
C VAL A 42 2.12 11.92 -10.25
N CYS A 43 3.24 11.20 -10.42
CA CYS A 43 4.04 11.29 -11.64
C CYS A 43 3.25 10.83 -12.88
N GLU A 44 2.41 9.81 -12.74
CA GLU A 44 1.53 9.34 -13.83
C GLU A 44 0.56 10.44 -14.30
N ALA A 45 -0.03 11.18 -13.34
CA ALA A 45 -0.91 12.31 -13.64
C ALA A 45 -0.19 13.47 -14.36
N TYR A 46 1.12 13.63 -14.17
CA TYR A 46 1.92 14.62 -14.91
C TYR A 46 2.57 14.06 -16.18
N ASN A 47 2.47 12.75 -16.41
CA ASN A 47 3.26 12.01 -17.38
C ASN A 47 4.77 12.33 -17.25
N ALA A 48 5.24 12.48 -16.00
CA ALA A 48 6.58 12.93 -15.66
C ALA A 48 7.46 11.77 -15.22
N ASP A 49 8.75 11.90 -15.48
CA ASP A 49 9.80 11.06 -14.89
C ASP A 49 10.89 11.94 -14.24
N PHE A 50 11.98 11.32 -13.80
CA PHE A 50 13.07 12.00 -13.08
C PHE A 50 14.37 12.02 -13.89
N ASP A 51 14.30 12.14 -15.22
CA ASP A 51 15.47 12.14 -16.11
C ASP A 51 15.99 13.54 -16.49
N GLY A 52 15.30 14.60 -16.04
CA GLY A 52 15.60 15.99 -16.39
C GLY A 52 14.37 16.89 -16.59
N ASP A 53 13.17 16.32 -16.45
CA ASP A 53 11.90 17.05 -16.49
C ASP A 53 11.87 18.30 -15.59
N GLN A 54 11.21 19.34 -16.11
CA GLN A 54 11.04 20.62 -15.42
C GLN A 54 9.56 20.91 -15.17
N MET A 55 9.28 21.54 -14.03
CA MET A 55 7.93 21.93 -13.65
C MET A 55 7.89 23.40 -13.24
N ALA A 56 6.80 24.06 -13.60
CA ALA A 56 6.50 25.42 -13.16
C ALA A 56 5.71 25.40 -11.86
N VAL A 57 6.06 26.30 -10.94
CA VAL A 57 5.33 26.51 -9.67
C VAL A 57 4.67 27.88 -9.75
N HIS A 58 3.37 27.92 -9.47
CA HIS A 58 2.59 29.14 -9.40
C HIS A 58 2.00 29.31 -7.99
N VAL A 59 1.94 30.55 -7.53
CA VAL A 59 1.45 30.88 -6.18
C VAL A 59 0.11 31.62 -6.30
N PRO A 60 -1.01 31.03 -5.83
CA PRO A 60 -2.29 31.71 -5.79
C PRO A 60 -2.26 32.83 -4.73
N LEU A 61 -2.54 34.07 -5.11
CA LEU A 61 -2.39 35.22 -4.20
C LEU A 61 -3.65 35.52 -3.39
N ASN A 62 -4.83 35.51 -4.01
CA ASN A 62 -6.08 35.89 -3.36
C ASN A 62 -6.62 34.74 -2.50
N GLU A 63 -7.35 35.07 -1.43
CA GLU A 63 -7.93 34.09 -0.52
C GLU A 63 -8.88 33.13 -1.24
N GLU A 64 -9.68 33.63 -2.21
CA GLU A 64 -10.58 32.80 -3.00
C GLU A 64 -9.82 31.77 -3.85
N ALA A 65 -8.68 32.17 -4.42
CA ALA A 65 -7.85 31.28 -5.24
C ALA A 65 -7.12 30.23 -4.39
N GLN A 66 -6.68 30.60 -3.18
CA GLN A 66 -6.09 29.65 -2.23
C GLN A 66 -7.14 28.64 -1.76
N ALA A 67 -8.35 29.10 -1.46
CA ALA A 67 -9.48 28.27 -1.08
C ALA A 67 -9.87 27.31 -2.21
N GLU A 68 -9.95 27.78 -3.46
CA GLU A 68 -10.20 26.95 -4.64
C GLU A 68 -9.11 25.89 -4.86
N ALA A 69 -7.84 26.29 -4.77
CA ALA A 69 -6.71 25.38 -4.91
C ALA A 69 -6.78 24.24 -3.88
N ARG A 70 -7.14 24.55 -2.63
CA ARG A 70 -7.28 23.59 -1.54
C ARG A 70 -8.51 22.69 -1.69
N MET A 71 -9.64 23.24 -2.13
CA MET A 71 -10.92 22.52 -2.18
C MET A 71 -11.11 21.69 -3.46
N LEU A 72 -10.49 22.08 -4.57
CA LEU A 72 -10.74 21.46 -5.88
C LEU A 72 -9.46 20.93 -6.57
N MET A 73 -8.32 21.58 -6.34
CA MET A 73 -7.09 21.28 -7.09
C MET A 73 -6.10 20.42 -6.29
N LEU A 74 -6.32 20.21 -5.00
CA LEU A 74 -5.40 19.47 -4.14
C LEU A 74 -5.19 18.07 -4.70
N ALA A 75 -3.94 17.63 -4.83
CA ALA A 75 -3.61 16.34 -5.43
C ALA A 75 -4.33 15.16 -4.74
N ALA A 76 -4.52 15.25 -3.41
CA ALA A 76 -5.22 14.27 -2.61
C ALA A 76 -6.71 14.06 -2.98
N GLN A 77 -7.35 15.03 -3.64
CA GLN A 77 -8.74 14.94 -4.11
C GLN A 77 -8.82 14.36 -5.53
N ASN A 78 -7.73 14.40 -6.28
CA ASN A 78 -7.66 14.08 -7.70
C ASN A 78 -7.13 12.66 -7.95
N ILE A 79 -7.72 11.67 -7.28
CA ILE A 79 -7.27 10.27 -7.30
C ILE A 79 -7.88 9.43 -8.43
N LEU A 80 -8.94 9.91 -9.09
CA LEU A 80 -9.62 9.23 -10.21
C LEU A 80 -9.42 9.99 -11.52
N ASN A 81 -9.22 9.24 -12.60
CA ASN A 81 -9.16 9.76 -13.95
C ASN A 81 -10.56 10.26 -14.38
N PRO A 82 -10.70 11.52 -14.83
CA PRO A 82 -11.99 12.07 -15.23
C PRO A 82 -12.63 11.38 -16.43
N LYS A 83 -11.82 10.70 -17.26
CA LYS A 83 -12.27 10.08 -18.51
C LYS A 83 -13.04 8.77 -18.28
N ASP A 84 -12.54 7.92 -17.39
CA ASP A 84 -13.03 6.54 -17.21
C ASP A 84 -13.23 6.14 -15.75
N GLY A 85 -12.96 7.03 -14.79
CA GLY A 85 -13.14 6.80 -13.37
C GLY A 85 -12.12 5.84 -12.75
N LYS A 86 -11.10 5.41 -13.49
CA LYS A 86 -10.05 4.53 -12.95
C LYS A 86 -9.11 5.32 -12.03
N PRO A 87 -8.52 4.67 -11.01
CA PRO A 87 -7.50 5.32 -10.18
C PRO A 87 -6.31 5.80 -11.02
N VAL A 88 -5.80 7.00 -10.73
CA VAL A 88 -4.56 7.56 -11.34
C VAL A 88 -3.36 7.48 -10.41
N VAL A 89 -3.60 7.17 -9.13
CA VAL A 89 -2.58 7.08 -8.07
C VAL A 89 -2.12 5.64 -7.85
N THR A 90 -2.10 4.84 -8.93
CA THR A 90 -1.73 3.43 -8.85
C THR A 90 -0.23 3.29 -8.66
N PRO A 91 0.25 2.51 -7.67
CA PRO A 91 1.67 2.23 -7.52
C PRO A 91 2.27 1.64 -8.80
N SER A 92 3.51 2.02 -9.12
CA SER A 92 4.21 1.54 -10.32
C SER A 92 5.61 1.03 -9.96
N GLN A 93 6.19 0.26 -10.89
CA GLN A 93 7.59 -0.18 -10.87
C GLN A 93 8.00 -0.81 -9.52
N ASP A 94 8.91 -0.16 -8.79
CA ASP A 94 9.54 -0.67 -7.57
C ASP A 94 8.54 -0.89 -6.43
N MET A 95 7.48 -0.07 -6.34
CA MET A 95 6.44 -0.26 -5.33
C MET A 95 5.69 -1.57 -5.58
N VAL A 96 5.40 -1.89 -6.84
CA VAL A 96 4.74 -3.13 -7.23
C VAL A 96 5.69 -4.31 -7.00
N LEU A 97 6.96 -4.17 -7.37
CA LEU A 97 7.97 -5.21 -7.18
C LEU A 97 8.20 -5.52 -5.70
N GLY A 98 8.26 -4.51 -4.84
CA GLY A 98 8.42 -4.69 -3.40
C GLY A 98 7.25 -5.44 -2.77
N ASN A 99 6.01 -5.04 -3.11
CA ASN A 99 4.81 -5.75 -2.66
C ASN A 99 4.75 -7.18 -3.21
N TYR A 100 5.13 -7.38 -4.47
CA TYR A 100 5.18 -8.71 -5.07
C TYR A 100 6.19 -9.60 -4.32
N TYR A 101 7.44 -9.15 -4.18
CA TYR A 101 8.49 -9.88 -3.47
C TYR A 101 8.06 -10.20 -2.04
N LEU A 102 7.53 -9.22 -1.30
CA LEU A 102 7.07 -9.40 0.08
C LEU A 102 5.99 -10.48 0.19
N THR A 103 5.10 -10.60 -0.80
CA THR A 103 3.95 -11.52 -0.76
C THR A 103 4.22 -12.86 -1.46
N MET A 104 5.44 -13.11 -1.94
CA MET A 104 5.82 -14.40 -2.52
C MET A 104 5.81 -15.53 -1.49
N GLU A 105 5.66 -16.75 -2.00
CA GLU A 105 5.80 -17.99 -1.23
C GLU A 105 6.86 -18.86 -1.90
N GLU A 106 7.59 -19.63 -1.11
CA GLU A 106 8.61 -20.52 -1.62
C GLU A 106 8.69 -21.80 -0.79
N GLU A 107 8.72 -22.94 -1.48
CA GLU A 107 8.73 -24.26 -0.88
C GLU A 107 10.12 -24.61 -0.35
N GLY A 108 10.19 -25.33 0.79
CA GLY A 108 11.44 -25.77 1.38
C GLY A 108 12.26 -24.67 2.04
N ARG A 109 11.66 -23.52 2.36
CA ARG A 109 12.32 -22.42 3.07
C ARG A 109 12.49 -22.70 4.57
N GLU A 110 13.44 -22.02 5.18
CA GLU A 110 13.68 -22.10 6.63
C GLU A 110 12.43 -21.69 7.43
N GLY A 111 12.05 -22.49 8.42
CA GLY A 111 10.86 -22.23 9.21
C GLY A 111 9.53 -22.54 8.50
N GLU A 112 9.55 -23.21 7.35
CA GLU A 112 8.33 -23.70 6.71
C GLU A 112 7.56 -24.68 7.62
N GLY A 113 6.25 -24.47 7.72
CA GLY A 113 5.34 -25.23 8.57
C GLY A 113 5.37 -24.85 10.05
N MET A 114 6.15 -23.83 10.45
CA MET A 114 6.07 -23.27 11.80
C MET A 114 4.69 -22.67 12.05
N ILE A 115 4.25 -22.73 13.30
CA ILE A 115 2.99 -22.12 13.76
C ILE A 115 3.35 -20.99 14.69
N PHE A 116 2.85 -19.80 14.39
CA PHE A 116 2.97 -18.63 15.23
C PHE A 116 1.62 -18.34 15.89
N ARG A 117 1.68 -17.91 17.15
CA ARG A 117 0.55 -17.44 17.90
C ARG A 117 -0.03 -16.19 17.24
N ASP A 118 0.81 -15.21 16.96
CA ASP A 118 0.40 -13.92 16.42
C ASP A 118 1.44 -13.32 15.46
N MET A 119 1.09 -12.16 14.91
CA MET A 119 1.93 -11.36 14.03
C MET A 119 3.29 -11.00 14.63
N ASN A 120 3.32 -10.65 15.91
CA ASN A 120 4.54 -10.19 16.56
C ASN A 120 5.53 -11.33 16.72
N GLU A 121 5.05 -12.54 17.04
CA GLU A 121 5.88 -13.73 17.10
C GLU A 121 6.47 -14.09 15.73
N ALA A 122 5.67 -14.03 14.66
CA ALA A 122 6.14 -14.29 13.30
C ALA A 122 7.24 -13.31 12.86
N VAL A 123 7.05 -12.01 13.15
CA VAL A 123 8.05 -10.97 12.86
C VAL A 123 9.31 -11.16 13.70
N LEU A 124 9.17 -11.50 14.99
CA LEU A 124 10.31 -11.77 15.87
C LEU A 124 11.11 -12.99 15.40
N ALA A 125 10.43 -14.05 14.96
CA ALA A 125 11.07 -15.24 14.42
C ALA A 125 11.85 -14.91 13.14
N TRP A 126 11.30 -14.07 12.27
CA TRP A 126 11.98 -13.58 11.06
C TRP A 126 13.21 -12.72 11.40
N GLN A 127 13.09 -11.78 12.32
CA GLN A 127 14.21 -10.92 12.74
C GLN A 127 15.38 -11.71 13.36
N ASN A 128 15.08 -12.83 14.02
CA ASN A 128 16.10 -13.73 14.58
C ASN A 128 16.62 -14.78 13.58
N GLY A 129 16.10 -14.81 12.35
CA GLY A 129 16.53 -15.75 11.31
C GLY A 129 16.02 -17.19 11.48
N TYR A 130 14.94 -17.40 12.25
CA TYR A 130 14.32 -18.73 12.39
C TYR A 130 13.35 -19.06 11.24
N VAL A 131 12.84 -18.04 10.55
CA VAL A 131 11.91 -18.17 9.43
C VAL A 131 12.21 -17.11 8.36
N HIS A 132 12.09 -17.48 7.08
CA HIS A 132 12.22 -16.52 5.97
C HIS A 132 10.89 -15.84 5.64
N LEU A 133 10.93 -14.65 5.03
CA LEU A 133 9.73 -13.88 4.62
C LEU A 133 8.73 -14.72 3.81
N HIS A 134 9.24 -15.56 2.92
CA HIS A 134 8.45 -16.35 1.96
C HIS A 134 8.09 -17.76 2.47
N SER A 135 8.41 -18.08 3.73
CA SER A 135 8.15 -19.41 4.28
C SER A 135 6.68 -19.54 4.63
N ARG A 136 6.04 -20.59 4.11
CA ARG A 136 4.65 -20.91 4.41
C ARG A 136 4.54 -21.35 5.87
N ASN A 137 3.77 -20.62 6.66
CA ASN A 137 3.59 -20.81 8.10
C ASN A 137 2.12 -20.70 8.48
N GLY A 138 1.79 -21.20 9.67
CA GLY A 138 0.46 -21.13 10.24
C GLY A 138 0.36 -19.98 11.23
N VAL A 139 -0.72 -19.18 11.17
CA VAL A 139 -1.04 -18.17 12.19
C VAL A 139 -2.48 -18.38 12.68
N GLN A 140 -2.69 -18.25 13.99
CA GLN A 140 -4.03 -18.40 14.56
C GLN A 140 -4.90 -17.18 14.24
N THR A 141 -6.08 -17.41 13.64
CA THR A 141 -6.94 -16.31 13.13
C THR A 141 -7.56 -15.47 14.24
N THR A 142 -7.79 -16.04 15.42
CA THR A 142 -8.26 -15.31 16.62
C THR A 142 -7.34 -14.15 17.02
N LEU A 143 -6.08 -14.18 16.60
CA LEU A 143 -5.05 -13.22 16.98
C LEU A 143 -4.64 -12.30 15.82
N LEU A 144 -5.26 -12.43 14.65
CA LEU A 144 -5.08 -11.58 13.47
C LEU A 144 -6.00 -10.35 13.47
N GLY A 145 -6.27 -9.81 14.66
CA GLY A 145 -7.11 -8.61 14.87
C GLY A 145 -8.58 -8.79 14.44
N ASP A 146 -9.30 -7.67 14.29
CA ASP A 146 -10.72 -7.64 13.93
C ASP A 146 -10.98 -7.75 12.41
N LYS A 147 -10.08 -8.43 11.68
CA LYS A 147 -10.28 -8.70 10.24
C LYS A 147 -11.61 -9.45 10.04
N PRO A 148 -12.29 -9.28 8.89
CA PRO A 148 -13.65 -9.75 8.68
C PRO A 148 -13.68 -11.25 8.32
N PHE A 149 -13.08 -12.08 9.18
CA PHE A 149 -13.12 -13.53 9.06
C PHE A 149 -14.54 -14.04 9.31
N THR A 150 -14.96 -15.06 8.57
CA THR A 150 -16.24 -15.74 8.82
C THR A 150 -16.18 -16.47 10.17
N ASP A 151 -17.34 -16.79 10.76
CA ASP A 151 -17.37 -17.51 12.04
C ASP A 151 -16.68 -18.88 11.96
N TRP A 152 -16.69 -19.52 10.78
CA TRP A 152 -15.97 -20.76 10.53
C TRP A 152 -14.44 -20.57 10.48
N GLN A 153 -13.97 -19.39 10.06
CA GLN A 153 -12.54 -19.06 9.94
C GLN A 153 -11.91 -18.63 11.27
N LYS A 154 -12.67 -18.01 12.18
CA LYS A 154 -12.15 -17.41 13.42
C LYS A 154 -11.47 -18.39 14.37
N GLU A 155 -11.77 -19.69 14.31
CA GLU A 155 -11.18 -20.71 15.20
C GLU A 155 -10.16 -21.60 14.50
N ARG A 156 -9.68 -21.20 13.32
CA ARG A 156 -8.78 -22.00 12.48
C ARG A 156 -7.38 -21.40 12.41
N ILE A 157 -6.46 -22.21 11.88
CA ILE A 157 -5.12 -21.75 11.56
C ILE A 157 -5.13 -21.33 10.09
N LEU A 158 -4.69 -20.10 9.82
CA LEU A 158 -4.49 -19.57 8.48
C LEU A 158 -3.08 -19.93 8.01
N ILE A 159 -2.97 -20.59 6.87
CA ILE A 159 -1.71 -20.83 6.16
C ILE A 159 -1.37 -19.58 5.33
N THR A 160 -0.29 -18.92 5.68
CA THR A 160 0.18 -17.67 5.06
C THR A 160 1.71 -17.61 5.08
N THR A 161 2.29 -16.46 4.78
CA THR A 161 3.74 -16.22 4.92
C THR A 161 3.97 -15.00 5.80
N VAL A 162 5.17 -14.90 6.40
CA VAL A 162 5.51 -13.73 7.23
C VAL A 162 5.39 -12.44 6.42
N GLY A 163 5.78 -12.47 5.15
CA GLY A 163 5.68 -11.30 4.29
C GLY A 163 4.22 -10.90 3.97
N LYS A 164 3.32 -11.85 3.70
CA LYS A 164 1.88 -11.56 3.56
C LYS A 164 1.26 -11.01 4.84
N SER A 165 1.72 -11.53 5.97
CA SER A 165 1.32 -11.07 7.28
C SER A 165 1.72 -9.60 7.50
N ILE A 166 2.94 -9.20 7.15
CA ILE A 166 3.39 -7.79 7.17
C ILE A 166 2.58 -6.93 6.21
N PHE A 167 2.33 -7.42 4.99
CA PHE A 167 1.53 -6.70 3.99
C PHE A 167 0.10 -6.40 4.47
N ASN A 168 -0.50 -7.29 5.27
CA ASN A 168 -1.86 -7.11 5.77
C ASN A 168 -1.96 -6.14 6.96
N GLU A 169 -0.84 -5.80 7.60
CA GLU A 169 -0.80 -4.84 8.73
C GLU A 169 -1.21 -3.44 8.30
N ILE A 170 -0.82 -3.02 7.09
CA ILE A 170 -1.18 -1.70 6.54
C ILE A 170 -2.63 -1.63 6.04
N MET A 171 -3.29 -2.78 5.88
CA MET A 171 -4.64 -2.84 5.34
C MET A 171 -5.68 -2.55 6.43
N PRO A 172 -6.73 -1.75 6.14
CA PRO A 172 -7.80 -1.48 7.10
C PRO A 172 -8.47 -2.76 7.63
N VAL A 173 -9.10 -2.68 8.80
CA VAL A 173 -9.71 -3.84 9.46
C VAL A 173 -10.93 -4.36 8.70
N GLU A 174 -11.55 -3.53 7.87
CA GLU A 174 -12.72 -3.87 7.05
C GLU A 174 -12.36 -4.73 5.83
N PHE A 175 -11.08 -4.79 5.47
CA PHE A 175 -10.62 -5.57 4.32
C PHE A 175 -10.37 -7.03 4.73
N PRO A 176 -10.76 -8.02 3.89
CA PRO A 176 -10.34 -9.39 4.08
C PRO A 176 -8.82 -9.52 4.13
N TYR A 177 -8.32 -10.52 4.86
CA TYR A 177 -6.90 -10.83 4.86
C TYR A 177 -6.49 -11.30 3.47
N LEU A 178 -5.57 -10.58 2.82
CA LEU A 178 -5.11 -10.86 1.48
C LEU A 178 -4.04 -11.95 1.51
N ASN A 179 -4.41 -13.14 1.05
CA ASN A 179 -3.49 -14.26 0.89
C ASN A 179 -3.17 -14.58 -0.58
N GLU A 180 -4.03 -14.13 -1.51
CA GLU A 180 -3.79 -14.24 -2.96
C GLU A 180 -4.29 -12.99 -3.70
N PRO A 181 -3.69 -12.65 -4.86
CA PRO A 181 -4.07 -11.48 -5.64
C PRO A 181 -5.30 -11.77 -6.53
N THR A 182 -6.40 -12.21 -5.94
CA THR A 182 -7.66 -12.48 -6.67
C THR A 182 -8.75 -11.49 -6.28
N ASP A 183 -9.62 -11.16 -7.23
CA ASP A 183 -10.79 -10.29 -6.99
C ASP A 183 -11.68 -10.88 -5.88
N TYR A 184 -11.78 -12.22 -5.81
CA TYR A 184 -12.51 -12.90 -4.75
C TYR A 184 -11.91 -12.64 -3.36
N ASN A 185 -10.58 -12.75 -3.20
CA ASN A 185 -9.93 -12.47 -1.92
C ASN A 185 -10.12 -11.01 -1.53
N LEU A 186 -10.03 -10.08 -2.48
CA LEU A 186 -10.13 -8.65 -2.21
C LEU A 186 -11.55 -8.20 -1.87
N THR A 187 -12.57 -8.74 -2.55
CA THR A 187 -13.94 -8.19 -2.50
C THR A 187 -14.94 -9.04 -1.72
N VAL A 188 -14.66 -10.32 -1.51
CA VAL A 188 -15.59 -11.26 -0.87
C VAL A 188 -15.09 -11.70 0.49
N GLN A 189 -14.03 -12.51 0.53
CA GLN A 189 -13.45 -13.03 1.76
C GLN A 189 -12.08 -13.66 1.51
N THR A 190 -11.29 -13.85 2.57
CA THR A 190 -10.11 -14.71 2.53
C THR A 190 -10.52 -16.13 2.12
N PRO A 191 -9.92 -16.73 1.08
CA PRO A 191 -10.33 -18.05 0.59
C PRO A 191 -10.21 -19.16 1.65
N ASP A 192 -11.26 -19.95 1.81
CA ASP A 192 -11.35 -21.02 2.83
C ASP A 192 -10.26 -22.10 2.68
N LYS A 193 -9.70 -22.27 1.48
CA LYS A 193 -8.62 -23.22 1.19
C LYS A 193 -7.34 -22.99 2.00
N TYR A 194 -7.17 -21.79 2.56
CA TYR A 194 -6.00 -21.46 3.39
C TYR A 194 -6.24 -21.71 4.88
N PHE A 195 -7.42 -22.19 5.28
CA PHE A 195 -7.75 -22.40 6.69
C PHE A 195 -7.77 -23.90 7.02
N VAL A 196 -7.10 -24.26 8.10
CA VAL A 196 -6.98 -25.65 8.57
C VAL A 196 -7.43 -25.77 10.02
N GLU A 197 -7.86 -26.96 10.43
CA GLU A 197 -8.28 -27.23 11.79
C GLU A 197 -7.08 -27.25 12.75
N ALA A 198 -7.31 -26.80 13.98
CA ALA A 198 -6.30 -26.86 15.02
C ALA A 198 -5.87 -28.34 15.25
N GLY A 199 -4.56 -28.59 15.24
CA GLY A 199 -4.00 -29.94 15.35
C GLY A 199 -3.70 -30.64 14.02
N THR A 200 -3.96 -29.97 12.88
CA THR A 200 -3.47 -30.44 11.57
C THR A 200 -1.95 -30.39 11.52
N ASP A 201 -1.31 -31.43 10.97
CA ASP A 201 0.13 -31.42 10.69
C ASP A 201 0.41 -30.49 9.50
N ILE A 202 0.71 -29.23 9.80
CA ILE A 202 0.95 -28.18 8.81
C ILE A 202 2.17 -28.51 7.93
N PRO A 203 3.32 -28.94 8.46
CA PRO A 203 4.44 -29.42 7.64
C PRO A 203 4.07 -30.52 6.64
N ALA A 204 3.14 -31.42 6.98
CA ALA A 204 2.68 -32.47 6.08
C ALA A 204 1.67 -31.98 5.03
N LEU A 205 0.89 -30.94 5.33
CA LEU A 205 -0.11 -30.37 4.42
C LEU A 205 0.49 -29.43 3.37
N ILE A 206 1.56 -28.72 3.75
CA ILE A 206 2.22 -27.71 2.92
C ILE A 206 3.19 -28.35 1.89
N LYS A 207 3.62 -29.59 2.13
CA LYS A 207 4.52 -30.36 1.25
C LYS A 207 3.84 -30.93 0.01
#